data_AF-A0A7V9D4L1-F1
#
_entry.id   AF-A0A7V9D4L1-F1
#
_cell.length_a   1.000
_cell.length_b   1.000
_cell.length_c   1.000
_cell.angle_alpha   90.00
_cell.angle_beta   90.00
_cell.angle_gamma   90.00
#
_symmetry.space_group_name_H-M   'P 1'
#
loop_
_entity.id
_entity.type
_entity.pdbx_description
1 polymer ?
#
loop_
_entity_poly.entity_id
_entity_poly.type
_entity_poly.pdbx_seq_one_letter_code
_entity_poly.pdbx_strand_id
1 'polypeptide(L)'
;MHRALEDGRYVGTRPGRFTEGFYPIPSEMQILFSRAGITTQRMVASVGIAATLDESTLDVWSDGAAFEELLSICVQTAEEPTLEGATTHMLLIGRKGLPAR
;
A
#
# COMPACT_ATOMS: atom_id res chain seq x y z
N MET A 1 -1.48 24.66 7.98
CA MET A 1 -2.18 23.36 7.85
C MET A 1 -1.78 22.79 6.50
N HIS A 2 -1.21 21.58 6.46
CA HIS A 2 -0.56 21.03 5.26
C HIS A 2 -1.60 20.66 4.20
N ARG A 3 -1.59 21.31 3.01
CA ARG A 3 -2.49 20.98 1.87
C ARG A 3 -2.56 19.49 1.57
N ALA A 4 -1.47 18.76 1.80
CA ALA A 4 -1.42 17.31 1.68
C ALA A 4 -2.54 16.56 2.42
N LEU A 5 -3.04 17.08 3.55
CA LEU A 5 -4.16 16.48 4.28
C LEU A 5 -5.54 16.87 3.73
N GLU A 6 -5.62 17.98 2.98
CA GLU A 6 -6.88 18.51 2.43
C GLU A 6 -7.13 18.03 1.00
N ASP A 7 -6.08 17.98 0.18
CA ASP A 7 -6.16 17.66 -1.25
C ASP A 7 -5.16 16.61 -1.71
N GLY A 8 -4.42 15.97 -0.79
CA GLY A 8 -3.42 14.95 -1.11
C GLY A 8 -2.11 15.50 -1.69
N ARG A 9 -1.97 16.81 -1.93
CA ARG A 9 -0.81 17.38 -2.64
C ARG A 9 0.28 17.87 -1.69
N TYR A 10 1.49 17.40 -1.97
CA TYR A 10 2.72 17.93 -1.39
C TYR A 10 3.47 18.74 -2.43
N VAL A 11 3.99 19.91 -2.03
CA VAL A 11 4.91 20.72 -2.82
C VAL A 11 6.18 20.91 -2.00
N GLY A 12 7.27 20.33 -2.46
CA GLY A 12 8.60 20.41 -1.85
C GLY A 12 9.42 21.54 -2.46
N THR A 13 10.11 22.30 -1.61
CA THR A 13 10.97 23.42 -2.02
C THR A 13 12.45 23.06 -2.04
N ARG A 14 12.82 21.82 -1.70
CA ARG A 14 14.21 21.39 -1.52
C ARG A 14 14.84 21.00 -2.88
N PRO A 15 15.94 21.67 -3.30
CA PRO A 15 16.64 21.31 -4.53
C PRO A 15 17.15 19.86 -4.52
N GLY A 16 17.13 19.19 -5.68
CA GLY A 16 17.63 17.83 -5.85
C GLY A 16 16.71 16.71 -5.34
N ARG A 17 15.43 17.01 -5.07
CA ARG A 17 14.39 16.03 -4.70
C ARG A 17 13.16 16.19 -5.58
N PHE A 18 12.23 15.23 -5.50
CA PHE A 18 10.90 15.40 -6.06
C PHE A 18 10.25 16.66 -5.45
N THR A 19 9.84 17.57 -6.34
CA THR A 19 9.26 18.87 -5.96
C THR A 19 7.76 18.78 -5.71
N GLU A 20 7.12 17.69 -6.10
CA GLU A 20 5.68 17.46 -5.91
C GLU A 20 5.40 15.99 -5.58
N GLY A 21 4.32 15.74 -4.86
CA GLY A 21 3.80 14.42 -4.55
C GLY A 21 2.29 14.43 -4.39
N PHE A 22 1.65 13.30 -4.69
CA PHE A 22 0.22 13.10 -4.45
C PHE A 22 0.05 11.86 -3.58
N TYR A 23 -0.65 12.00 -2.46
CA TYR A 23 -0.91 10.97 -1.47
C TYR A 23 -2.40 10.64 -1.49
N PRO A 24 -2.85 9.75 -2.41
CA PRO A 24 -4.25 9.39 -2.51
C PRO A 24 -4.67 8.57 -1.29
N ILE A 25 -5.92 8.70 -0.87
CA ILE A 25 -6.53 7.70 -0.01
C ILE A 25 -6.90 6.45 -0.83
N PRO A 26 -6.91 5.25 -0.24
CA PRO A 26 -7.16 4.01 -0.97
C PRO A 26 -8.44 4.01 -1.83
N SER A 27 -9.52 4.60 -1.33
CA SER A 27 -10.80 4.69 -2.03
C SER A 27 -10.73 5.54 -3.31
N GLU A 28 -9.92 6.60 -3.34
CA GLU A 28 -9.69 7.42 -4.54
C GLU A 28 -8.99 6.62 -5.64
N MET A 29 -8.07 5.72 -5.26
CA MET A 29 -7.40 4.83 -6.20
C MET A 29 -8.38 3.86 -6.83
N GLN A 30 -9.26 3.23 -6.06
CA GLN A 30 -10.29 2.35 -6.62
C GLN A 30 -11.17 3.07 -7.66
N ILE A 31 -11.58 4.31 -7.36
CA ILE A 31 -12.37 5.12 -8.29
C ILE A 31 -11.56 5.44 -9.55
N LEU A 32 -10.30 5.84 -9.41
CA LEU A 32 -9.42 6.15 -10.54
C LEU A 32 -9.26 4.94 -11.48
N PHE A 33 -8.95 3.78 -10.92
CA PHE A 33 -8.78 2.54 -11.70
C PHE A 33 -10.10 2.08 -12.32
N SER A 34 -11.22 2.20 -11.61
CA SER A 34 -12.55 1.90 -12.15
C SER A 34 -12.88 2.76 -13.38
N ARG A 35 -12.61 4.07 -13.33
CA ARG A 35 -12.77 4.99 -14.47
C ARG A 35 -11.85 4.64 -15.64
N ALA A 36 -10.70 4.03 -15.38
CA ALA A 36 -9.79 3.51 -16.39
C ALA A 36 -10.19 2.13 -16.94
N GLY A 37 -11.35 1.58 -16.54
CA GLY A 37 -11.83 0.28 -16.98
C GLY A 37 -11.17 -0.91 -16.27
N ILE A 38 -10.60 -0.69 -15.09
CA ILE A 38 -10.01 -1.74 -14.25
C ILE A 38 -10.96 -2.03 -13.08
N THR A 39 -11.44 -3.26 -12.99
CA THR A 39 -12.19 -3.74 -11.82
C THR A 39 -11.20 -4.20 -10.77
N THR A 40 -11.18 -3.52 -9.62
CA THR A 40 -10.40 -3.92 -8.44
C THR A 40 -10.82 -5.32 -7.98
N GLN A 41 -9.85 -6.21 -7.83
CA GLN A 41 -10.03 -7.56 -7.29
C GLN A 41 -9.64 -7.60 -5.81
N ARG A 42 -8.48 -6.99 -5.48
CA ARG A 42 -7.90 -6.97 -4.14
C ARG A 42 -7.14 -5.67 -3.95
N MET A 43 -7.13 -5.18 -2.72
CA MET A 43 -6.17 -4.20 -2.24
C MET A 43 -5.39 -4.84 -1.10
N VAL A 44 -4.07 -4.76 -1.18
CA VAL A 44 -3.19 -5.34 -0.16
C VAL A 44 -2.18 -4.32 0.33
N ALA A 45 -1.93 -4.31 1.62
CA ALA A 45 -0.80 -3.58 2.20
C ALA A 45 0.50 -4.28 1.79
N SER A 46 1.39 -3.59 1.08
CA SER A 46 2.63 -4.21 0.57
C SER A 46 3.66 -4.51 1.67
N VAL A 47 3.64 -3.73 2.75
CA VAL A 47 4.51 -3.92 3.92
C VAL A 47 3.69 -4.43 5.12
N GLY A 48 2.40 -4.07 5.22
CA GLY A 48 1.48 -4.61 6.22
C GLY A 48 2.01 -4.54 7.65
N ILE A 49 1.78 -5.59 8.42
CA ILE A 49 2.30 -5.73 9.79
C ILE A 49 3.83 -5.87 9.85
N ALA A 50 4.50 -6.18 8.74
CA ALA A 50 5.96 -6.28 8.72
C ALA A 50 6.62 -4.93 9.07
N ALA A 51 5.92 -3.81 8.84
CA ALA A 51 6.38 -2.48 9.21
C ALA A 51 6.49 -2.25 10.73
N THR A 52 5.84 -3.08 11.55
CA THR A 52 5.85 -2.96 13.01
C THR A 52 6.80 -3.95 13.68
N LEU A 53 7.45 -4.82 12.92
CA LEU A 53 8.41 -5.78 13.46
C LEU A 53 9.68 -5.05 13.87
N ASP A 54 10.23 -5.45 15.01
CA ASP A 54 11.49 -4.93 15.53
C ASP A 54 12.65 -5.88 15.25
N GLU A 55 13.86 -5.47 15.63
CA GLU A 55 15.08 -6.25 15.45
C GLU A 55 15.02 -7.62 16.14
N SER A 56 14.28 -7.75 17.25
CA SER A 56 14.13 -9.02 17.96
C SER A 56 13.33 -10.06 17.17
N THR A 57 12.49 -9.60 16.24
CA THR A 57 11.73 -10.47 15.35
C THR A 57 12.58 -10.93 14.16
N LEU A 58 13.75 -10.33 13.91
CA LEU A 58 14.62 -10.68 12.78
C LEU A 58 15.43 -11.96 13.02
N ASP A 59 15.53 -12.43 14.27
CA ASP A 59 16.22 -13.68 14.61
C ASP A 59 15.63 -14.89 13.86
N VAL A 60 14.34 -14.81 13.50
CA VAL A 60 13.64 -15.82 12.69
C VAL A 60 14.21 -15.96 11.29
N TRP A 61 14.98 -15.00 10.77
CA TRP A 61 15.57 -15.08 9.42
C TRP A 61 16.60 -16.21 9.30
N SER A 62 17.18 -16.63 10.42
CA SER A 62 18.12 -17.74 10.48
C SER A 62 17.43 -19.11 10.57
N ASP A 63 16.13 -19.14 10.90
CA ASP A 63 15.30 -20.34 10.98
C ASP A 63 14.29 -20.33 9.83
N GLY A 64 14.54 -21.18 8.82
CA GLY A 64 13.68 -21.25 7.64
C GLY A 64 12.21 -21.55 7.94
N ALA A 65 11.91 -22.34 8.99
CA ALA A 65 10.52 -22.66 9.32
C ALA A 65 9.82 -21.47 9.98
N ALA A 66 10.49 -20.80 10.92
CA ALA A 66 9.97 -19.61 11.58
C ALA A 66 9.81 -18.44 10.60
N PHE A 67 10.73 -18.29 9.65
CA PHE A 67 10.62 -17.29 8.59
C PHE A 67 9.39 -17.51 7.70
N GLU A 68 9.17 -18.74 7.23
CA GLU A 68 8.01 -19.08 6.41
C GLU A 68 6.68 -18.87 7.15
N GLU A 69 6.65 -19.18 8.45
CA GLU A 69 5.47 -18.91 9.29
C GLU A 69 5.19 -17.40 9.40
N LEU A 70 6.21 -16.59 9.70
CA LEU A 70 6.08 -15.13 9.76
C LEU A 70 5.64 -14.54 8.41
N LEU A 71 6.23 -15.01 7.31
CA LEU A 71 5.86 -14.58 5.97
C LEU A 71 4.40 -14.93 5.66
N SER A 72 3.96 -16.12 6.04
CA SER A 72 2.57 -16.56 5.91
C SER A 72 1.60 -15.63 6.67
N ILE A 73 1.95 -15.24 7.91
CA ILE A 73 1.15 -14.29 8.69
C ILE A 73 1.10 -12.93 7.98
N CYS A 74 2.23 -12.43 7.46
CA CYS A 74 2.28 -11.16 6.73
C CYS A 74 1.38 -11.19 5.49
N VAL A 75 1.41 -12.28 4.72
CA VAL A 75 0.57 -12.45 3.52
C VAL A 75 -0.91 -12.55 3.88
N GLN A 76 -1.26 -13.34 4.89
CA GLN A 76 -2.65 -13.52 5.33
C GLN A 76 -3.26 -12.23 5.86
N THR A 77 -2.47 -11.41 6.55
CA THR A 77 -2.93 -10.14 7.10
C THR A 77 -2.90 -9.00 6.10
N ALA A 78 -2.28 -9.16 4.92
CA ALA A 78 -2.10 -8.07 3.95
C ALA A 78 -3.42 -7.48 3.42
N GLU A 79 -4.53 -8.23 3.47
CA GLU A 79 -5.87 -7.79 3.02
C GLU A 79 -6.72 -7.22 4.17
N GLU A 80 -6.19 -7.13 5.40
CA GLU A 80 -6.97 -6.62 6.54
C GLU A 80 -7.36 -5.15 6.33
N PRO A 81 -8.66 -4.79 6.38
CA PRO A 81 -9.13 -3.43 6.09
C PRO A 81 -8.51 -2.37 7.00
N THR A 82 -8.13 -2.73 8.23
CA THR A 82 -7.47 -1.84 9.18
C THR A 82 -6.08 -1.39 8.72
N LEU A 83 -5.43 -2.16 7.83
CA LEU A 83 -4.11 -1.84 7.29
C LEU A 83 -4.17 -0.92 6.07
N GLU A 84 -5.31 -0.82 5.37
CA GLU A 84 -5.44 0.01 4.15
C GLU A 84 -5.10 1.48 4.39
N GLY A 85 -5.47 2.01 5.56
CA GLY A 85 -5.17 3.39 5.95
C GLY A 85 -3.86 3.57 6.70
N ALA A 86 -3.23 2.48 7.15
CA ALA A 86 -2.03 2.50 7.99
C ALA A 86 -0.73 2.20 7.22
N THR A 87 -0.85 1.57 6.05
CA THR A 87 0.32 1.21 5.24
C THR A 87 0.89 2.39 4.46
N THR A 88 2.21 2.40 4.28
CA THR A 88 2.90 3.38 3.43
C THR A 88 2.82 3.04 1.95
N HIS A 89 2.60 1.76 1.62
CA HIS A 89 2.53 1.26 0.25
C HIS A 89 1.36 0.27 0.11
N MET A 90 0.60 0.45 -0.96
CA MET A 90 -0.57 -0.36 -1.31
C MET A 90 -0.35 -0.98 -2.69
N LEU A 91 -0.72 -2.25 -2.82
CA LEU A 91 -0.82 -2.92 -4.10
C LEU A 91 -2.29 -3.16 -4.43
N LEU A 92 -2.73 -2.58 -5.54
CA LEU A 92 -4.04 -2.85 -6.11
C LEU A 92 -3.89 -3.91 -7.20
N ILE A 93 -4.59 -5.03 -7.03
CA ILE A 93 -4.69 -6.08 -8.04
C ILE A 93 -6.02 -5.87 -8.75
N GLY A 94 -5.96 -5.61 -10.06
CA GLY A 94 -7.12 -5.29 -10.86
C GLY A 94 -7.21 -6.15 -12.12
N ARG A 95 -8.44 -6.40 -12.57
CA ARG A 95 -8.72 -7.00 -13.87
C ARG A 95 -9.14 -5.91 -14.84
N LYS A 96 -8.41 -5.80 -15.96
CA LYS A 96 -8.80 -4.93 -17.07
C LYS A 96 -10.09 -5.48 -17.70
N GLY A 97 -11.14 -4.68 -17.71
CA GLY A 97 -12.35 -4.96 -18.48
C GLY A 97 -12.12 -4.81 -19.98
N LEU A 98 -13.03 -5.35 -20.79
CA LEU A 98 -13.12 -4.93 -22.19
C LEU A 98 -13.52 -3.44 -22.21
N PRO A 99 -12.93 -2.61 -23.07
CA PRO A 99 -13.34 -1.20 -23.19
C PRO A 99 -14.85 -1.13 -23.43
N ALA A 100 -15.54 -0.26 -22.70
CA ALA A 100 -16.95 0.03 -22.98
C ALA A 100 -17.05 0.48 -24.45
N ARG A 101 -17.90 -0.19 -25.22
CA ARG A 101 -18.19 0.15 -26.62
C ARG A 101 -19.08 1.38 -26.68
#